data_AF-A0A450TC68-F1
#
_entry.id   AF-A0A450TC68-F1
#
_cell.length_a   1.000
_cell.length_b   1.000
_cell.length_c   1.000
_cell.angle_alpha   90.00
_cell.angle_beta   90.00
_cell.angle_gamma   90.00
#
_symmetry.space_group_name_H-M   'P 1'
#
loop_
_entity.id
_entity.type
_entity.pdbx_description
1 polymer ?
#
loop_
_entity_poly.entity_id
_entity_poly.type
_entity_poly.pdbx_seq_one_letter_code
_entity_poly.pdbx_strand_id
1 'polypeptide(L)'
;MTERSERIIDNGQADDLTAISEIAQRRRADLEEDLSKPIPDFVIQTDQAEVMYTIEPVMLPFSQMDFQAFANRLRDRYGVKYKRPQVPRSLLALGNMGDEDDETKLSAVPDLLAADMPSERLEFVEGRILIGNDDAIPVKSITMNQESVYVIVRGDSKVAEVIAKEVVEELWASTGIPRRWDRIEPMLQMVSYGTATKINFGIPLEDFFSSPFREFIESDCLAGKNFCARSVSRSARDGFLPPPKTMATWTASEIQIYFHVFNATNGRSERSQFRLSVRSRDEEGTGIFVAISEMPFDEHVECLTMLKASMDKATGNKSNEATFS
;
A
#
# COMPACT_ATOMS: atom_id res chain seq x y z
N MET A 1 2.21 54.68 22.62
CA MET A 1 1.28 54.44 21.49
C MET A 1 1.64 53.08 20.94
N THR A 2 0.81 52.10 21.26
CA THR A 2 1.02 50.68 20.97
C THR A 2 0.12 50.36 19.78
N GLU A 3 0.68 50.38 18.57
CA GLU A 3 -0.07 49.97 17.38
C GLU A 3 -0.21 48.45 17.38
N ARG A 4 -1.45 48.02 17.57
CA ARG A 4 -1.90 46.65 17.34
C ARG A 4 -1.80 46.38 15.83
N SER A 5 -0.86 45.53 15.44
CA SER A 5 -0.96 44.79 14.17
C SER A 5 -2.10 43.80 14.29
N GLU A 6 -3.31 44.25 13.97
CA GLU A 6 -4.43 43.36 13.65
C GLU A 6 -4.06 42.60 12.37
N ARG A 7 -3.84 41.30 12.51
CA ARG A 7 -3.79 40.36 11.40
C ARG A 7 -5.13 40.45 10.69
N ILE A 8 -5.14 41.07 9.50
CA ILE A 8 -6.18 40.84 8.50
C ILE A 8 -6.04 39.38 8.12
N ILE A 9 -6.84 38.52 8.76
CA ILE A 9 -7.14 37.21 8.21
C ILE A 9 -7.96 37.54 6.96
N ASP A 10 -7.37 37.33 5.80
CA ASP A 10 -8.00 37.60 4.51
C ASP A 10 -9.26 36.73 4.42
N ASN A 11 -10.44 37.35 4.23
CA ASN A 11 -11.73 36.64 4.30
C ASN A 11 -11.76 35.40 3.37
N GLY A 12 -11.03 35.43 2.25
CA GLY A 12 -10.91 34.29 1.34
C GLY A 12 -10.20 33.06 1.92
N GLN A 13 -9.30 33.21 2.90
CA GLN A 13 -8.63 32.08 3.54
C GLN A 13 -9.54 31.35 4.53
N ALA A 14 -10.37 32.09 5.26
CA ALA A 14 -11.37 31.52 6.16
C ALA A 14 -12.46 30.76 5.39
N ASP A 15 -12.86 31.30 4.24
CA ASP A 15 -13.78 30.65 3.31
C ASP A 15 -13.18 29.36 2.73
N ASP A 16 -11.91 29.37 2.32
CA ASP A 16 -11.22 28.19 1.78
C ASP A 16 -11.04 27.08 2.84
N LEU A 17 -10.73 27.41 4.10
CA LEU A 17 -10.64 26.41 5.18
C LEU A 17 -12.00 25.77 5.51
N THR A 18 -13.06 26.58 5.54
CA THR A 18 -14.43 26.09 5.77
C THR A 18 -14.85 25.16 4.63
N ALA A 19 -14.59 25.56 3.38
CA ALA A 19 -14.87 24.75 2.20
C ALA A 19 -14.08 23.42 2.19
N ILE A 20 -12.80 23.42 2.57
CA ILE A 20 -12.00 22.19 2.70
C ILE A 20 -12.65 21.22 3.70
N SER A 21 -13.10 21.73 4.86
CA SER A 21 -13.77 20.89 5.87
C SER A 21 -15.10 20.32 5.37
N GLU A 22 -15.91 21.12 4.68
CA GLU A 22 -17.19 20.66 4.14
C GLU A 22 -16.99 19.60 3.05
N ILE A 23 -16.00 19.81 2.17
CA ILE A 23 -15.64 18.85 1.13
C ILE A 23 -15.13 17.54 1.74
N ALA A 24 -14.28 17.62 2.78
CA ALA A 24 -13.80 16.44 3.48
C ALA A 24 -14.96 15.64 4.12
N GLN A 25 -15.92 16.31 4.75
CA GLN A 25 -17.12 15.65 5.29
C GLN A 25 -17.94 14.97 4.19
N ARG A 26 -18.15 15.65 3.06
CA ARG A 26 -18.86 15.08 1.92
C ARG A 26 -18.16 13.84 1.36
N ARG A 27 -16.83 13.90 1.14
CA ARG A 27 -16.04 12.75 0.68
C ARG A 27 -16.18 11.54 1.62
N ARG A 28 -16.25 11.78 2.93
CA ARG A 28 -16.43 10.71 3.92
C ARG A 28 -17.85 10.13 3.90
N ALA A 29 -18.87 10.95 3.65
CA ALA A 29 -20.24 10.47 3.45
C ALA A 29 -20.38 9.64 2.16
N ASP A 30 -19.80 10.12 1.06
CA ASP A 30 -19.76 9.39 -0.21
C ASP A 30 -19.00 8.05 -0.04
N LEU A 31 -17.91 8.05 0.75
CA LEU A 31 -17.14 6.85 1.08
C LEU A 31 -17.95 5.86 1.93
N GLU A 32 -18.77 6.32 2.86
CA GLU A 32 -19.66 5.46 3.66
C GLU A 32 -20.68 4.73 2.75
N GLU A 33 -21.27 5.44 1.79
CA GLU A 33 -22.16 4.83 0.79
C GLU A 33 -21.41 3.80 -0.07
N ASP A 34 -20.21 4.14 -0.55
CA ASP A 34 -19.41 3.24 -1.38
C ASP A 34 -18.98 1.97 -0.63
N LEU A 35 -18.58 2.09 0.63
CA LEU A 35 -18.18 0.94 1.45
C LEU A 35 -19.35 0.05 1.86
N SER A 36 -20.59 0.57 1.79
CA SER A 36 -21.79 -0.24 2.04
C SER A 36 -22.11 -1.22 0.91
N LYS A 37 -21.47 -1.07 -0.26
CA LYS A 37 -21.68 -1.95 -1.42
C LYS A 37 -21.18 -3.37 -1.12
N PRO A 38 -21.94 -4.40 -1.53
CA PRO A 38 -21.55 -5.78 -1.29
C PRO A 38 -20.28 -6.13 -2.07
N ILE A 39 -19.33 -6.75 -1.37
CA ILE A 39 -18.13 -7.32 -1.97
C ILE A 39 -18.43 -8.79 -2.32
N PRO A 40 -17.90 -9.34 -3.43
CA PRO A 40 -18.12 -10.75 -3.77
C PRO A 40 -17.68 -11.71 -2.65
N ASP A 41 -18.47 -12.76 -2.41
CA ASP A 41 -18.28 -13.74 -1.32
C ASP A 41 -16.93 -14.48 -1.34
N PHE A 42 -16.28 -14.55 -2.51
CA PHE A 42 -14.95 -15.15 -2.63
C PHE A 42 -13.85 -14.28 -2.03
N VAL A 43 -14.09 -12.99 -1.79
CA VAL A 43 -13.15 -12.10 -1.13
C VAL A 43 -13.31 -12.25 0.37
N ILE A 44 -12.34 -12.95 1.00
CA ILE A 44 -12.35 -13.18 2.45
C ILE A 44 -12.03 -11.89 3.20
N GLN A 45 -11.05 -11.13 2.70
CA GLN A 45 -10.57 -9.94 3.37
C GLN A 45 -9.79 -9.03 2.41
N THR A 46 -9.96 -7.72 2.56
CA THR A 46 -9.01 -6.75 2.00
C THR A 46 -7.85 -6.57 2.98
N ASP A 47 -6.64 -6.98 2.57
CA ASP A 47 -5.45 -6.96 3.42
C ASP A 47 -4.79 -5.58 3.43
N GLN A 48 -4.77 -4.95 2.26
CA GLN A 48 -4.08 -3.70 2.03
C GLN A 48 -4.62 -3.00 0.80
N ALA A 49 -4.79 -1.69 0.90
CA ALA A 49 -4.84 -0.82 -0.26
C ALA A 49 -3.89 0.35 -0.07
N GLU A 50 -3.33 0.78 -1.18
CA GLU A 50 -2.30 1.80 -1.25
C GLU A 50 -2.64 2.79 -2.34
N VAL A 51 -2.37 4.06 -2.06
CA VAL A 51 -2.46 5.15 -3.02
C VAL A 51 -1.21 6.00 -2.90
N MET A 52 -0.55 6.24 -4.02
CA MET A 52 0.55 7.19 -4.14
C MET A 52 0.16 8.29 -5.11
N TYR A 53 0.22 9.53 -4.64
CA TYR A 53 0.17 10.71 -5.50
C TYR A 53 1.59 11.21 -5.70
N THR A 54 2.03 11.21 -6.96
CA THR A 54 3.26 11.89 -7.38
C THR A 54 2.87 13.25 -7.94
N ILE A 55 3.41 14.29 -7.34
CA ILE A 55 3.10 15.70 -7.60
C ILE A 55 4.36 16.34 -8.15
N GLU A 56 4.22 17.28 -9.08
CA GLU A 56 5.37 17.98 -9.65
C GLU A 56 6.26 18.57 -8.55
N PRO A 57 7.60 18.35 -8.62
CA PRO A 57 8.53 18.92 -7.64
C PRO A 57 8.33 20.43 -7.53
N VAL A 58 8.47 20.98 -6.32
CA VAL A 58 8.22 22.41 -5.97
C VAL A 58 6.73 22.78 -5.82
N MET A 59 5.79 21.97 -6.31
CA MET A 59 4.37 22.23 -6.08
C MET A 59 3.91 21.85 -4.67
N LEU A 60 4.57 20.91 -3.99
CA LEU A 60 4.29 20.65 -2.57
C LEU A 60 5.02 21.66 -1.68
N PRO A 61 4.32 22.34 -0.75
CA PRO A 61 4.93 23.38 0.07
C PRO A 61 5.65 22.80 1.30
N PHE A 62 6.38 21.69 1.09
CA PHE A 62 6.99 20.87 2.15
C PHE A 62 7.98 21.66 3.01
N SER A 63 8.76 22.56 2.38
CA SER A 63 9.74 23.41 3.07
C SER A 63 9.13 24.62 3.79
N GLN A 64 7.86 24.94 3.49
CA GLN A 64 7.16 26.11 4.04
C GLN A 64 6.12 25.72 5.10
N MET A 65 5.88 24.42 5.29
CA MET A 65 4.85 23.96 6.20
C MET A 65 5.27 24.11 7.66
N ASP A 66 4.34 24.52 8.52
CA ASP A 66 4.49 24.35 9.96
C ASP A 66 4.34 22.88 10.31
N PHE A 67 5.47 22.18 10.50
CA PHE A 67 5.49 20.75 10.80
C PHE A 67 4.71 20.41 12.08
N GLN A 68 4.83 21.23 13.13
CA GLN A 68 4.17 20.93 14.40
C GLN A 68 2.66 21.07 14.28
N ALA A 69 2.18 22.12 13.61
CA ALA A 69 0.76 22.29 13.33
C ALA A 69 0.21 21.16 12.45
N PHE A 70 0.94 20.80 11.40
CA PHE A 70 0.59 19.70 10.50
C PHE A 70 0.50 18.35 11.24
N ALA A 71 1.56 17.98 11.98
CA ALA A 71 1.63 16.72 12.71
C ALA A 71 0.54 16.62 13.79
N ASN A 72 0.25 17.72 14.49
CA ASN A 72 -0.86 17.77 15.45
C ASN A 72 -2.20 17.54 14.74
N ARG A 73 -2.46 18.19 13.60
CA ARG A 73 -3.72 18.00 12.85
C ARG A 73 -3.89 16.56 12.35
N LEU A 74 -2.83 15.94 11.82
CA LEU A 74 -2.89 14.52 11.42
C LEU A 74 -3.13 13.60 12.62
N ARG A 75 -2.45 13.83 13.74
CA ARG A 75 -2.68 13.07 14.98
C ARG A 75 -4.11 13.22 15.47
N ASP A 76 -4.65 14.43 15.47
CA ASP A 76 -5.99 14.68 16.00
C ASP A 76 -7.07 14.10 15.08
N ARG A 77 -6.84 14.10 13.76
CA ARG A 77 -7.77 13.58 12.75
C ARG A 77 -7.73 12.06 12.60
N TYR A 78 -6.54 11.46 12.61
CA TYR A 78 -6.33 10.04 12.29
C TYR A 78 -5.73 9.22 13.43
N GLY A 79 -5.39 9.84 14.57
CA GLY A 79 -4.70 9.15 15.67
C GLY A 79 -3.29 8.66 15.32
N VAL A 80 -2.73 9.08 14.18
CA VAL A 80 -1.41 8.62 13.72
C VAL A 80 -0.28 9.14 14.61
N LYS A 81 0.81 8.37 14.67
CA LYS A 81 2.04 8.75 15.38
C LYS A 81 3.15 9.05 14.40
N TYR A 82 3.83 10.17 14.58
CA TYR A 82 5.04 10.46 13.80
C TYR A 82 6.15 9.48 14.18
N LYS A 83 6.65 8.75 13.19
CA LYS A 83 7.78 7.86 13.31
C LYS A 83 9.02 8.58 12.81
N ARG A 84 9.92 8.91 13.73
CA ARG A 84 11.21 9.51 13.37
C ARG A 84 11.98 8.55 12.47
N PRO A 85 12.57 9.03 11.36
CA PRO A 85 13.46 8.21 10.55
C PRO A 85 14.58 7.69 11.43
N GLN A 86 14.85 6.39 11.33
CA GLN A 86 16.00 5.83 12.01
C GLN A 86 17.25 6.23 11.22
N VAL A 87 18.10 7.06 11.83
CA VAL A 87 19.43 7.33 11.29
C VAL A 87 20.20 6.00 11.27
N PRO A 88 20.75 5.57 10.12
CA PRO A 88 21.54 4.35 10.04
C PRO A 88 22.64 4.37 11.12
N ARG A 89 22.78 3.27 11.89
CA ARG A 89 23.79 3.14 12.95
C ARG A 89 25.23 3.40 12.45
N SER A 90 25.49 3.18 11.16
CA SER A 90 26.76 3.48 10.50
C SER A 90 27.11 4.96 10.47
N LEU A 91 26.12 5.87 10.39
CA LEU A 91 26.35 7.32 10.45
C LEU A 91 26.53 7.82 11.89
N LEU A 92 25.89 7.17 12.86
CA LEU A 92 26.11 7.44 14.28
C LEU A 92 27.53 7.01 14.73
N ALA A 93 28.10 5.97 14.12
CA ALA A 93 29.44 5.48 14.42
C ALA A 93 30.57 6.39 13.87
N LEU A 94 30.31 7.18 12.82
CA LEU A 94 31.27 8.15 12.27
C LEU A 94 31.46 9.37 13.18
N GLY A 95 30.49 9.68 14.05
CA GLY A 95 30.62 10.72 15.08
C GLY A 95 31.47 10.31 16.29
N ASN A 96 31.76 9.01 16.44
CA ASN A 96 32.49 8.45 17.58
C ASN A 96 33.94 8.04 17.25
N MET A 97 34.48 8.44 16.10
CA MET A 97 35.91 8.25 15.75
C MET A 97 36.73 9.52 16.00
N GLY A 98 36.59 10.11 17.19
CA GLY A 98 37.42 11.21 17.65
C GLY A 98 37.78 11.02 19.12
N ASP A 99 39.08 10.81 19.36
CA ASP A 99 39.86 10.73 20.60
C ASP A 99 39.14 10.67 21.97
N GLU A 100 39.56 9.67 22.75
CA GLU A 100 39.03 9.21 24.05
C GLU A 100 39.14 10.18 25.26
N ASP A 101 39.33 11.50 25.11
CA ASP A 101 39.77 12.36 26.23
C ASP A 101 38.94 13.63 26.51
N ASP A 102 37.66 13.71 26.11
CA ASP A 102 36.82 14.87 26.45
C ASP A 102 35.36 14.49 26.76
N GLU A 103 35.11 13.99 27.98
CA GLU A 103 33.77 13.65 28.52
C GLU A 103 32.78 14.84 28.50
N THR A 104 33.25 16.05 28.20
CA THR A 104 32.43 17.27 28.13
C THR A 104 31.98 17.69 26.72
N LYS A 105 32.32 16.95 25.65
CA LYS A 105 31.89 17.28 24.27
C LYS A 105 30.88 16.33 23.62
N LEU A 106 30.45 15.29 24.32
CA LEU A 106 29.53 14.26 23.79
C LEU A 106 28.04 14.55 23.96
N SER A 107 27.64 15.68 24.56
CA SER A 107 26.22 16.05 24.68
C SER A 107 25.66 16.83 23.49
N ALA A 108 26.49 17.33 22.58
CA ALA A 108 26.04 18.28 21.54
C ALA A 108 25.76 17.64 20.16
N VAL A 109 26.29 16.44 19.87
CA VAL A 109 26.16 15.83 18.52
C VAL A 109 24.80 15.14 18.31
N PRO A 110 24.19 14.46 19.31
CA PRO A 110 22.81 14.00 19.17
C PRO A 110 21.83 15.17 19.02
N ASP A 111 22.10 16.31 19.68
CA ASP A 111 21.24 17.51 19.63
C ASP A 111 21.42 18.33 18.34
N LEU A 112 22.60 18.33 17.73
CA LEU A 112 22.84 19.00 16.43
C LEU A 112 22.29 18.21 15.22
N LEU A 113 22.15 16.88 15.33
CA LEU A 113 21.43 16.05 14.37
C LEU A 113 19.93 15.87 14.72
N ALA A 114 19.53 16.26 15.94
CA ALA A 114 18.13 16.39 16.35
C ALA A 114 17.55 17.80 16.08
N ALA A 115 18.33 18.71 15.49
CA ALA A 115 17.89 20.04 15.11
C ALA A 115 16.96 19.98 13.88
N ASP A 116 15.66 19.91 14.15
CA ASP A 116 14.52 20.55 13.47
C ASP A 116 14.40 20.50 11.92
N MET A 117 15.21 19.75 11.21
CA MET A 117 15.01 19.53 9.78
C MET A 117 13.96 18.43 9.60
N PRO A 118 12.79 18.70 8.98
CA PRO A 118 11.95 17.62 8.52
C PRO A 118 12.80 16.77 7.59
N SER A 119 13.01 15.52 7.98
CA SER A 119 13.68 14.53 7.15
C SER A 119 13.12 14.57 5.72
N GLU A 120 13.94 14.25 4.72
CA GLU A 120 13.53 14.20 3.30
C GLU A 120 12.24 13.37 3.09
N ARG A 121 11.94 12.49 4.05
CA ARG A 121 10.71 11.72 4.16
C ARG A 121 10.11 11.85 5.56
N LEU A 122 8.83 12.18 5.66
CA LEU A 122 8.04 12.07 6.89
C LEU A 122 7.22 10.78 6.87
N GLU A 123 7.13 10.09 8.00
CA GLU A 123 6.37 8.85 8.15
C GLU A 123 5.47 8.95 9.38
N PHE A 124 4.17 8.74 9.19
CA PHE A 124 3.17 8.65 10.24
C PHE A 124 2.55 7.26 10.20
N VAL A 125 2.39 6.60 11.35
CA VAL A 125 1.99 5.18 11.42
C VAL A 125 0.90 4.95 12.48
N GLU A 126 0.29 3.76 12.42
CA GLU A 126 -0.65 3.26 13.43
C GLU A 126 -1.89 4.15 13.65
N GLY A 127 -2.45 4.69 12.56
CA GLY A 127 -3.65 5.50 12.60
C GLY A 127 -4.94 4.72 12.38
N ARG A 128 -6.03 5.47 12.35
CA ARG A 128 -7.37 5.02 11.98
C ARG A 128 -8.16 6.18 11.38
N ILE A 129 -9.01 5.88 10.41
CA ILE A 129 -10.05 6.79 9.95
C ILE A 129 -11.40 6.25 10.43
N LEU A 130 -12.24 7.15 10.95
CA LEU A 130 -13.62 6.84 11.31
C LEU A 130 -14.51 7.13 10.10
N ILE A 131 -15.20 6.12 9.60
CA ILE A 131 -16.22 6.23 8.57
C ILE A 131 -17.56 5.85 9.23
N GLY A 132 -18.56 6.71 9.10
CA GLY A 132 -19.81 6.55 9.84
C GLY A 132 -19.63 6.60 11.38
N ASN A 133 -20.53 5.93 12.09
CA ASN A 133 -20.59 5.99 13.56
C ASN A 133 -19.71 4.95 14.28
N ASP A 134 -19.44 3.79 13.67
CA ASP A 134 -18.79 2.66 14.36
C ASP A 134 -17.61 2.02 13.60
N ASP A 135 -17.41 2.35 12.31
CA ASP A 135 -16.39 1.69 11.50
C ASP A 135 -15.06 2.46 11.52
N ALA A 136 -14.07 1.86 12.20
CA ALA A 136 -12.71 2.35 12.23
C ALA A 136 -11.81 1.56 11.28
N ILE A 137 -11.40 2.19 10.18
CA ILE A 137 -10.50 1.57 9.20
C ILE A 137 -9.04 1.88 9.58
N PRO A 138 -8.18 0.88 9.80
CA PRO A 138 -6.79 1.10 10.17
C PRO A 138 -6.00 1.78 9.06
N VAL A 139 -5.28 2.85 9.41
CA VAL A 139 -4.29 3.52 8.55
C VAL A 139 -2.92 2.99 8.95
N LYS A 140 -2.32 2.15 8.10
CA LYS A 140 -1.01 1.53 8.37
C LYS A 140 0.08 2.60 8.37
N SER A 141 0.09 3.44 7.33
CA SER A 141 1.05 4.54 7.23
C SER A 141 0.60 5.65 6.30
N ILE A 142 1.01 6.87 6.61
CA ILE A 142 1.02 8.03 5.72
C ILE A 142 2.48 8.45 5.61
N THR A 143 3.07 8.24 4.44
CA THR A 143 4.43 8.67 4.09
C THR A 143 4.35 9.86 3.15
N MET A 144 5.24 10.83 3.31
CA MET A 144 5.34 11.96 2.39
C MET A 144 6.79 12.42 2.23
N ASN A 145 7.11 12.94 1.05
CA ASN A 145 8.34 13.65 0.75
C ASN A 145 7.99 14.90 -0.11
N GLN A 146 8.99 15.53 -0.72
CA GLN A 146 8.79 16.75 -1.52
C GLN A 146 8.02 16.52 -2.84
N GLU A 147 7.88 15.27 -3.29
CA GLU A 147 7.33 14.90 -4.60
C GLU A 147 6.13 13.95 -4.49
N SER A 148 5.94 13.30 -3.35
CA SER A 148 4.90 12.30 -3.20
C SER A 148 4.26 12.23 -1.83
N VAL A 149 2.97 11.85 -1.85
CA VAL A 149 2.20 11.45 -0.68
C VAL A 149 1.72 10.03 -0.92
N TYR A 150 2.04 9.14 0.01
CA TYR A 150 1.78 7.72 -0.06
C TYR A 150 1.04 7.24 1.18
N VAL A 151 -0.15 6.69 0.96
CA VAL A 151 -1.06 6.26 2.02
C VAL A 151 -1.32 4.77 1.90
N ILE A 152 -1.23 4.06 3.02
CA ILE A 152 -1.53 2.64 3.13
C ILE A 152 -2.61 2.43 4.19
N VAL A 153 -3.68 1.74 3.83
CA VAL A 153 -4.80 1.38 4.71
C VAL A 153 -5.06 -0.13 4.70
N ARG A 154 -5.72 -0.63 5.74
CA ARG A 154 -6.29 -1.98 5.75
C ARG A 154 -7.77 -1.90 5.34
N GLY A 155 -8.02 -1.74 4.04
CA GLY A 155 -9.35 -1.53 3.49
C GLY A 155 -9.28 -1.20 2.01
N ASP A 156 -10.31 -0.52 1.52
CA ASP A 156 -10.47 -0.09 0.13
C ASP A 156 -9.48 1.05 -0.25
N SER A 157 -9.04 1.09 -1.51
CA SER A 157 -8.22 2.17 -2.07
C SER A 157 -8.92 3.53 -2.01
N LYS A 158 -10.25 3.59 -2.08
CA LYS A 158 -11.02 4.85 -1.92
C LYS A 158 -10.78 5.51 -0.56
N VAL A 159 -10.62 4.69 0.49
CA VAL A 159 -10.28 5.19 1.83
C VAL A 159 -8.88 5.82 1.80
N ALA A 160 -7.92 5.15 1.18
CA ALA A 160 -6.56 5.67 1.03
C ALA A 160 -6.54 6.96 0.19
N GLU A 161 -7.35 7.06 -0.86
CA GLU A 161 -7.51 8.28 -1.66
C GLU A 161 -8.04 9.44 -0.84
N VAL A 162 -9.13 9.23 -0.07
CA VAL A 162 -9.71 10.30 0.76
C VAL A 162 -8.66 10.83 1.73
N ILE A 163 -7.94 9.94 2.40
CA ILE A 163 -6.85 10.32 3.30
C ILE A 163 -5.74 11.05 2.54
N ALA A 164 -5.32 10.57 1.37
CA ALA A 164 -4.27 11.21 0.59
C ALA A 164 -4.66 12.63 0.16
N LYS A 165 -5.90 12.83 -0.32
CA LYS A 165 -6.46 14.14 -0.68
C LYS A 165 -6.46 15.08 0.52
N GLU A 166 -7.01 14.62 1.64
CA GLU A 166 -7.06 15.41 2.88
C GLU A 166 -5.65 15.75 3.40
N VAL A 167 -4.69 14.82 3.37
CA VAL A 167 -3.30 15.06 3.80
C VAL A 167 -2.64 16.15 2.94
N VAL A 168 -2.84 16.12 1.62
CA VAL A 168 -2.28 17.12 0.72
C VAL A 168 -2.92 18.50 0.96
N GLU A 169 -4.23 18.58 1.17
CA GLU A 169 -4.91 19.82 1.55
C GLU A 169 -4.39 20.35 2.89
N GLU A 170 -4.15 19.47 3.88
CA GLU A 170 -3.57 19.83 5.18
C GLU A 170 -2.13 20.32 5.08
N LEU A 171 -1.32 19.79 4.16
CA LEU A 171 0.02 20.31 3.89
C LEU A 171 -0.03 21.79 3.47
N TRP A 172 -0.95 22.14 2.58
CA TRP A 172 -1.18 23.52 2.15
C TRP A 172 -1.78 24.40 3.24
N ALA A 173 -2.76 23.90 3.99
CA ALA A 173 -3.32 24.64 5.13
C ALA A 173 -2.25 24.97 6.18
N SER A 174 -1.25 24.09 6.34
CA SER A 174 -0.14 24.26 7.29
C SER A 174 0.87 25.33 6.91
N THR A 175 0.81 25.89 5.70
CA THR A 175 1.69 27.00 5.27
C THR A 175 1.02 28.36 5.47
N GLY A 176 -0.24 28.38 5.90
CA GLY A 176 -1.07 29.58 5.94
C GLY A 176 -1.68 29.96 4.60
N ILE A 177 -1.51 29.15 3.55
CA ILE A 177 -2.11 29.35 2.22
C ILE A 177 -2.90 28.09 1.85
N PRO A 178 -4.11 27.91 2.42
CA PRO A 178 -4.91 26.73 2.16
C PRO A 178 -5.22 26.59 0.66
N ARG A 179 -5.18 25.35 0.17
CA ARG A 179 -5.60 25.01 -1.19
C ARG A 179 -6.55 23.84 -1.16
N ARG A 180 -7.60 23.94 -1.97
CA ARG A 180 -8.58 22.88 -2.19
C ARG A 180 -8.08 21.88 -3.21
N TRP A 181 -8.56 20.64 -3.13
CA TRP A 181 -8.18 19.56 -4.05
C TRP A 181 -8.38 19.90 -5.53
N ASP A 182 -9.44 20.60 -5.91
CA ASP A 182 -9.69 21.00 -7.30
C ASP A 182 -8.59 21.90 -7.89
N ARG A 183 -7.84 22.61 -7.03
CA ARG A 183 -6.67 23.39 -7.44
C ARG A 183 -5.37 22.59 -7.43
N ILE A 184 -5.34 21.45 -6.75
CA ILE A 184 -4.16 20.60 -6.56
C ILE A 184 -4.15 19.44 -7.55
N GLU A 185 -5.30 18.87 -7.86
CA GLU A 185 -5.48 17.76 -8.79
C GLU A 185 -4.80 17.99 -10.17
N PRO A 186 -4.87 19.20 -10.77
CA PRO A 186 -4.13 19.47 -12.02
C PRO A 186 -2.60 19.40 -11.90
N MET A 187 -2.06 19.37 -10.68
CA MET A 187 -0.61 19.28 -10.41
C MET A 187 -0.11 17.83 -10.24
N LEU A 188 -1.03 16.86 -10.22
CA LEU A 188 -0.67 15.45 -10.14
C LEU A 188 0.00 15.02 -11.45
N GLN A 189 1.19 14.43 -11.33
CA GLN A 189 1.88 13.83 -12.46
C GLN A 189 1.47 12.37 -12.66
N MET A 190 1.26 11.65 -11.55
CA MET A 190 0.94 10.24 -11.56
C MET A 190 0.16 9.85 -10.31
N VAL A 191 -0.77 8.92 -10.49
CA VAL A 191 -1.43 8.21 -9.40
C VAL A 191 -1.09 6.73 -9.53
N SER A 192 -0.58 6.14 -8.45
CA SER A 192 -0.29 4.70 -8.40
C SER A 192 -1.12 4.04 -7.31
N TYR A 193 -1.57 2.83 -7.60
CA TYR A 193 -2.37 2.02 -6.68
C TYR A 193 -1.63 0.74 -6.32
N GLY A 194 -1.96 0.18 -5.17
CA GLY A 194 -1.53 -1.15 -4.76
C GLY A 194 -2.60 -1.80 -3.92
N THR A 195 -3.29 -2.81 -4.46
CA THR A 195 -4.40 -3.50 -3.78
C THR A 195 -4.02 -4.95 -3.55
N ALA A 196 -4.24 -5.42 -2.32
CA ALA A 196 -4.07 -6.81 -1.93
C ALA A 196 -5.33 -7.34 -1.22
N THR A 197 -5.91 -8.39 -1.78
CA THR A 197 -7.07 -9.10 -1.21
C THR A 197 -6.74 -10.56 -0.96
N LYS A 198 -7.20 -11.08 0.17
CA LYS A 198 -7.24 -12.50 0.44
C LYS A 198 -8.53 -13.06 -0.14
N ILE A 199 -8.40 -14.05 -1.02
CA ILE A 199 -9.50 -14.64 -1.77
C ILE A 199 -9.56 -16.15 -1.57
N ASN A 200 -10.74 -16.72 -1.80
CA ASN A 200 -10.99 -18.15 -1.86
C ASN A 200 -11.74 -18.49 -3.14
N PHE A 201 -11.03 -18.99 -4.14
CA PHE A 201 -11.67 -19.45 -5.38
C PHE A 201 -12.20 -20.88 -5.28
N GLY A 202 -11.87 -21.61 -4.21
CA GLY A 202 -12.21 -23.02 -4.03
C GLY A 202 -11.43 -23.97 -4.92
N ILE A 203 -10.45 -23.46 -5.68
CA ILE A 203 -9.55 -24.23 -6.53
C ILE A 203 -8.09 -23.83 -6.24
N PRO A 204 -7.18 -24.80 -6.16
CA PRO A 204 -5.77 -24.55 -5.86
C PRO A 204 -5.06 -23.83 -7.03
N LEU A 205 -3.93 -23.14 -6.77
CA LEU A 205 -3.21 -22.35 -7.80
C LEU A 205 -2.71 -23.24 -8.95
N GLU A 206 -2.45 -24.49 -8.67
CA GLU A 206 -2.03 -25.53 -9.60
C GLU A 206 -3.05 -25.67 -10.74
N ASP A 207 -4.34 -25.48 -10.47
CA ASP A 207 -5.41 -25.59 -11.47
C ASP A 207 -5.46 -24.43 -12.45
N PHE A 208 -4.72 -23.34 -12.20
CA PHE A 208 -4.55 -22.24 -13.16
C PHE A 208 -3.63 -22.63 -14.32
N PHE A 209 -2.82 -23.68 -14.15
CA PHE A 209 -1.96 -24.17 -15.22
C PHE A 209 -2.72 -25.11 -16.15
N SER A 210 -2.35 -25.04 -17.43
CA SER A 210 -2.93 -25.89 -18.47
C SER A 210 -2.69 -27.37 -18.18
N SER A 211 -3.62 -28.23 -18.58
CA SER A 211 -3.50 -29.68 -18.38
C SER A 211 -2.19 -30.26 -18.93
N PRO A 212 -1.69 -29.87 -20.12
CA PRO A 212 -0.40 -30.36 -20.63
C PRO A 212 0.78 -30.02 -19.72
N PHE A 213 0.77 -28.85 -19.07
CA PHE A 213 1.84 -28.47 -18.15
C PHE A 213 1.79 -29.29 -16.86
N ARG A 214 0.59 -29.49 -16.30
CA ARG A 214 0.39 -30.33 -15.12
C ARG A 214 0.78 -31.78 -15.39
N GLU A 215 0.37 -32.33 -16.54
CA GLU A 215 0.75 -33.67 -16.98
C GLU A 215 2.25 -33.83 -17.10
N PHE A 216 2.96 -32.83 -17.64
CA PHE A 216 4.43 -32.84 -17.68
C PHE A 216 5.04 -32.92 -16.27
N ILE A 217 4.54 -32.15 -15.30
CA ILE A 217 5.05 -32.21 -13.92
C ILE A 217 4.79 -33.59 -13.30
N GLU A 218 3.57 -34.10 -13.41
CA GLU A 218 3.19 -35.38 -12.80
C GLU A 218 3.92 -36.55 -13.45
N SER A 219 3.94 -36.61 -14.78
CA SER A 219 4.51 -37.72 -15.53
C SER A 219 6.03 -37.71 -15.56
N ASP A 220 6.67 -36.57 -15.80
CA ASP A 220 8.13 -36.52 -16.00
C ASP A 220 8.88 -36.08 -14.74
N CYS A 221 8.36 -35.09 -14.01
CA CYS A 221 9.07 -34.52 -12.86
C CYS A 221 8.87 -35.32 -11.58
N LEU A 222 7.68 -35.91 -11.35
CA LEU A 222 7.38 -36.73 -10.18
C LEU A 222 7.53 -38.24 -10.45
N ALA A 223 6.74 -38.81 -11.36
CA ALA A 223 6.67 -40.26 -11.55
C ALA A 223 7.78 -40.83 -12.45
N GLY A 224 8.15 -40.10 -13.50
CA GLY A 224 9.01 -40.57 -14.59
C GLY A 224 10.50 -40.40 -14.29
N LYS A 225 11.14 -39.42 -14.96
CA LYS A 225 12.58 -39.14 -14.77
C LYS A 225 12.91 -38.65 -13.36
N ASN A 226 11.87 -38.30 -12.60
CA ASN A 226 11.92 -37.96 -11.18
C ASN A 226 12.90 -36.82 -10.90
N PHE A 227 12.79 -35.76 -11.72
CA PHE A 227 13.60 -34.56 -11.57
C PHE A 227 13.41 -33.93 -10.18
N CYS A 228 12.20 -34.01 -9.61
CA CYS A 228 11.89 -33.45 -8.30
C CYS A 228 12.59 -34.18 -7.15
N ALA A 229 12.68 -35.52 -7.15
CA ALA A 229 13.46 -36.23 -6.12
C ALA A 229 14.98 -35.97 -6.23
N ARG A 230 15.47 -35.44 -7.35
CA ARG A 230 16.86 -35.00 -7.48
C ARG A 230 17.07 -33.58 -6.94
N SER A 231 15.98 -32.83 -6.75
CA SER A 231 15.95 -31.49 -6.14
C SER A 231 15.90 -31.55 -4.60
N VAL A 232 16.35 -32.65 -4.00
CA VAL A 232 16.32 -32.88 -2.55
C VAL A 232 17.12 -31.85 -1.75
N SER A 233 16.68 -31.65 -0.51
CA SER A 233 17.35 -30.80 0.49
C SER A 233 18.80 -31.22 0.70
N ARG A 234 19.63 -30.24 1.10
CA ARG A 234 21.08 -30.43 1.33
C ARG A 234 21.39 -31.66 2.19
N SER A 235 20.55 -31.95 3.18
CA SER A 235 20.61 -33.13 4.06
C SER A 235 20.57 -34.49 3.36
N ALA A 236 19.86 -34.63 2.23
CA ALA A 236 19.88 -35.88 1.47
C ALA A 236 21.19 -36.11 0.71
N ARG A 237 21.94 -35.03 0.41
CA ARG A 237 23.31 -35.12 -0.15
C ARG A 237 24.33 -35.56 0.91
N ASP A 238 24.03 -35.33 2.18
CA ASP A 238 24.85 -35.73 3.33
C ASP A 238 24.49 -37.16 3.83
N GLY A 239 23.71 -37.92 3.06
CA GLY A 239 23.37 -39.32 3.36
C GLY A 239 22.17 -39.52 4.28
N PHE A 240 21.45 -38.46 4.65
CA PHE A 240 20.17 -38.60 5.34
C PHE A 240 19.07 -38.98 4.35
N LEU A 241 18.71 -40.26 4.33
CA LEU A 241 17.58 -40.72 3.55
C LEU A 241 16.27 -40.18 4.14
N PRO A 242 15.32 -39.72 3.29
CA PRO A 242 14.01 -39.34 3.77
C PRO A 242 13.32 -40.53 4.44
N PRO A 243 12.41 -40.31 5.41
CA PRO A 243 11.70 -41.38 6.09
C PRO A 243 11.03 -42.37 5.12
N PRO A 244 10.89 -43.65 5.49
CA PRO A 244 10.12 -44.62 4.70
C PRO A 244 8.71 -44.09 4.45
N LYS A 245 8.21 -44.21 3.21
CA LYS A 245 6.89 -43.71 2.75
C LYS A 245 6.79 -42.19 2.52
N THR A 246 7.90 -41.49 2.33
CA THR A 246 7.84 -40.09 1.85
C THR A 246 7.32 -40.05 0.41
N MET A 247 6.27 -39.26 0.15
CA MET A 247 5.72 -39.01 -1.18
C MET A 247 6.17 -37.65 -1.68
N ALA A 248 6.62 -37.58 -2.94
CA ALA A 248 6.89 -36.30 -3.59
C ALA A 248 5.58 -35.73 -4.13
N THR A 249 5.29 -34.49 -3.78
CA THR A 249 4.20 -33.70 -4.35
C THR A 249 4.77 -32.39 -4.85
N TRP A 250 4.03 -31.70 -5.72
CA TRP A 250 4.35 -30.35 -6.14
C TRP A 250 3.24 -29.41 -5.69
N THR A 251 3.62 -28.18 -5.38
CA THR A 251 2.68 -27.10 -5.11
C THR A 251 3.12 -25.83 -5.82
N ALA A 252 2.15 -24.99 -6.19
CA ALA A 252 2.37 -23.67 -6.75
C ALA A 252 2.17 -22.63 -5.65
N SER A 253 3.24 -21.91 -5.31
CA SER A 253 3.22 -20.87 -4.26
C SER A 253 2.95 -19.47 -4.80
N GLU A 254 3.28 -19.22 -6.07
CA GLU A 254 3.14 -17.90 -6.68
C GLU A 254 2.91 -17.99 -8.20
N ILE A 255 1.97 -17.19 -8.71
CA ILE A 255 1.82 -16.87 -10.13
C ILE A 255 2.00 -15.37 -10.27
N GLN A 256 2.96 -14.95 -11.10
CA GLN A 256 3.26 -13.55 -11.32
C GLN A 256 3.15 -13.21 -12.80
N ILE A 257 2.33 -12.21 -13.11
CA ILE A 257 2.06 -11.73 -14.45
C ILE A 257 2.52 -10.28 -14.53
N TYR A 258 3.27 -9.95 -15.58
CA TYR A 258 3.74 -8.59 -15.82
C TYR A 258 3.14 -8.06 -17.11
N PHE A 259 2.52 -6.89 -17.01
CA PHE A 259 1.95 -6.16 -18.13
C PHE A 259 2.88 -5.01 -18.47
N HIS A 260 3.20 -4.86 -19.75
CA HIS A 260 4.04 -3.78 -20.24
C HIS A 260 3.17 -2.81 -21.04
N VAL A 261 3.06 -1.57 -20.56
CA VAL A 261 2.37 -0.49 -21.27
C VAL A 261 3.43 0.35 -21.95
N PHE A 262 3.44 0.35 -23.29
CA PHE A 262 4.40 1.10 -24.09
C PHE A 262 3.78 2.38 -24.59
N ASN A 263 4.36 3.52 -24.22
CA ASN A 263 4.01 4.81 -24.78
C ASN A 263 4.81 5.04 -26.07
N ALA A 264 4.14 4.90 -27.20
CA ALA A 264 4.75 5.04 -28.53
C ALA A 264 5.27 6.46 -28.82
N THR A 265 4.78 7.48 -28.12
CA THR A 265 5.17 8.88 -28.34
C THR A 265 6.50 9.22 -27.68
N ASN A 266 6.79 8.69 -26.49
CA ASN A 266 8.01 8.98 -25.74
C ASN A 266 8.95 7.77 -25.59
N GLY A 267 8.58 6.61 -26.12
CA GLY A 267 9.36 5.38 -26.10
C GLY A 267 9.51 4.74 -24.71
N ARG A 268 8.76 5.20 -23.71
CA ARG A 268 8.81 4.65 -22.35
C ARG A 268 7.91 3.44 -22.22
N SER A 269 8.41 2.41 -21.54
CA SER A 269 7.60 1.29 -21.08
C SER A 269 7.38 1.42 -19.59
N GLU A 270 6.12 1.43 -19.19
CA GLU A 270 5.71 1.20 -17.81
C GLU A 270 5.42 -0.28 -17.64
N ARG A 271 5.74 -0.80 -16.46
CA ARG A 271 5.52 -2.20 -16.11
C ARG A 271 4.54 -2.22 -14.96
N SER A 272 3.46 -2.96 -15.13
CA SER A 272 2.53 -3.27 -14.06
C SER A 272 2.54 -4.75 -13.73
N GLN A 273 2.14 -5.09 -12.51
CA GLN A 273 2.20 -6.44 -11.99
C GLN A 273 0.84 -6.90 -11.43
N PHE A 274 0.48 -8.14 -11.74
CA PHE A 274 -0.55 -8.90 -11.06
C PHE A 274 0.05 -10.18 -10.49
N ARG A 275 -0.22 -10.48 -9.21
CA ARG A 275 0.35 -11.62 -8.50
C ARG A 275 -0.71 -12.36 -7.72
N LEU A 276 -0.71 -13.67 -7.81
CA LEU A 276 -1.41 -14.58 -6.90
C LEU A 276 -0.37 -15.30 -6.05
N SER A 277 -0.53 -15.33 -4.73
CA SER A 277 0.45 -15.94 -3.83
C SER A 277 -0.19 -16.61 -2.63
N VAL A 278 0.24 -17.84 -2.33
CA VAL A 278 -0.12 -18.57 -1.12
C VAL A 278 0.83 -18.13 0.00
N ARG A 279 0.30 -17.55 1.08
CA ARG A 279 1.12 -16.94 2.14
C ARG A 279 1.52 -17.91 3.25
N SER A 280 0.72 -18.94 3.49
CA SER A 280 0.98 -19.95 4.52
C SER A 280 0.97 -21.36 3.94
N ARG A 281 1.79 -22.24 4.50
CA ARG A 281 1.78 -23.67 4.16
C ARG A 281 0.43 -24.32 4.43
N ASP A 282 -0.31 -23.82 5.42
CA ASP A 282 -1.64 -24.33 5.77
C ASP A 282 -2.70 -23.97 4.71
N GLU A 283 -2.39 -23.04 3.80
CA GLU A 283 -3.28 -22.61 2.71
C GLU A 283 -2.95 -23.32 1.38
N GLU A 284 -1.82 -24.04 1.30
CA GLU A 284 -1.43 -24.79 0.11
C GLU A 284 -2.51 -25.83 -0.25
N GLY A 285 -2.94 -25.84 -1.52
CA GLY A 285 -3.97 -26.76 -2.02
C GLY A 285 -5.42 -26.41 -1.60
N THR A 286 -5.65 -25.39 -0.78
CA THR A 286 -7.01 -25.05 -0.29
C THR A 286 -7.82 -24.17 -1.26
N GLY A 287 -7.14 -23.52 -2.21
CA GLY A 287 -7.70 -22.48 -3.08
C GLY A 287 -7.85 -21.11 -2.43
N ILE A 288 -7.27 -20.95 -1.24
CA ILE A 288 -7.09 -19.65 -0.57
C ILE A 288 -5.72 -19.09 -0.96
N PHE A 289 -5.70 -17.87 -1.47
CA PHE A 289 -4.47 -17.16 -1.80
C PHE A 289 -4.70 -15.65 -1.74
N VAL A 290 -3.61 -14.89 -1.79
CA VAL A 290 -3.65 -13.43 -1.86
C VAL A 290 -3.44 -12.99 -3.30
N ALA A 291 -4.38 -12.20 -3.81
CA ALA A 291 -4.24 -11.48 -5.05
C ALA A 291 -3.69 -10.09 -4.79
N ILE A 292 -2.68 -9.68 -5.56
CA ILE A 292 -2.02 -8.38 -5.46
C ILE A 292 -1.97 -7.76 -6.85
N SER A 293 -2.42 -6.52 -6.99
CA SER A 293 -2.34 -5.77 -8.24
C SER A 293 -2.09 -4.29 -8.03
N GLU A 294 -1.59 -3.63 -9.06
CA GLU A 294 -1.42 -2.17 -9.10
C GLU A 294 -2.67 -1.47 -9.67
N MET A 295 -3.84 -1.86 -9.18
CA MET A 295 -5.14 -1.34 -9.59
C MET A 295 -5.90 -0.81 -8.37
N PRO A 296 -6.81 0.16 -8.52
CA PRO A 296 -7.74 0.49 -7.45
C PRO A 296 -8.64 -0.71 -7.12
N PHE A 297 -9.29 -0.65 -5.96
CA PHE A 297 -10.00 -1.78 -5.37
C PHE A 297 -11.14 -2.29 -6.26
N ASP A 298 -11.95 -1.40 -6.83
CA ASP A 298 -13.09 -1.77 -7.65
C ASP A 298 -12.64 -2.56 -8.91
N GLU A 299 -11.65 -2.05 -9.65
CA GLU A 299 -11.09 -2.71 -10.83
C GLU A 299 -10.36 -4.01 -10.47
N HIS A 300 -9.70 -4.05 -9.30
CA HIS A 300 -9.08 -5.26 -8.77
C HIS A 300 -10.12 -6.35 -8.53
N VAL A 301 -11.23 -6.04 -7.86
CA VAL A 301 -12.31 -6.98 -7.57
C VAL A 301 -13.03 -7.40 -8.86
N GLU A 302 -13.24 -6.48 -9.80
CA GLU A 302 -13.82 -6.81 -11.11
C GLU A 302 -12.93 -7.80 -11.87
N CYS A 303 -11.62 -7.53 -11.94
CA CYS A 303 -10.65 -8.43 -12.56
C CYS A 303 -10.69 -9.84 -11.93
N LEU A 304 -10.74 -9.91 -10.59
CA LEU A 304 -10.84 -11.19 -9.88
C LEU A 304 -12.16 -11.92 -10.14
N THR A 305 -13.26 -11.17 -10.26
CA THR A 305 -14.57 -11.74 -10.59
C THR A 305 -14.55 -12.37 -11.99
N MET A 306 -13.98 -11.67 -12.98
CA MET A 306 -13.80 -12.19 -14.34
C MET A 306 -12.86 -13.40 -14.38
N LEU A 307 -11.77 -13.35 -13.61
CA LEU A 307 -10.83 -14.46 -13.49
C LEU A 307 -11.53 -15.70 -12.90
N LYS A 308 -12.27 -15.53 -11.80
CA LYS A 308 -13.02 -16.62 -11.18
C LYS A 308 -14.03 -17.23 -12.15
N ALA A 309 -14.84 -16.41 -12.82
CA ALA A 309 -15.80 -16.89 -13.81
C ALA A 309 -15.14 -17.68 -14.96
N SER A 310 -13.97 -17.22 -15.41
CA SER A 310 -13.18 -17.92 -16.44
C SER A 310 -12.67 -19.27 -15.94
N MET A 311 -12.23 -19.33 -14.69
CA MET A 311 -11.76 -20.56 -14.05
C MET A 311 -12.89 -21.56 -13.80
N ASP A 312 -14.05 -21.10 -13.32
CA ASP A 312 -15.24 -21.93 -13.10
C ASP A 312 -15.70 -22.58 -14.42
N LYS A 313 -15.67 -21.81 -15.52
CA LYS A 313 -15.94 -22.33 -16.87
C LYS A 313 -14.90 -23.37 -17.33
N ALA A 314 -13.62 -23.14 -17.06
CA ALA A 314 -12.54 -24.04 -17.48
C ALA A 314 -12.52 -25.36 -16.69
N THR A 315 -12.88 -25.32 -15.41
CA THR A 315 -12.89 -26.48 -14.50
C THR A 315 -14.23 -27.22 -14.47
N GLY A 316 -15.27 -26.67 -15.10
CA GLY A 316 -16.62 -27.24 -15.08
C GLY A 316 -17.34 -27.03 -13.74
N ASN A 317 -16.80 -26.18 -12.86
CA ASN A 317 -17.46 -25.76 -11.64
C ASN A 317 -18.63 -24.86 -12.00
N LYS A 318 -19.86 -25.34 -11.80
CA LYS A 318 -21.07 -24.50 -11.94
C LYS A 318 -21.25 -23.71 -10.64
N SER A 319 -20.54 -22.60 -10.47
CA SER A 319 -20.96 -21.58 -9.50
C SER A 319 -22.13 -20.80 -10.10
N ASN A 320 -23.21 -20.66 -9.34
CA ASN A 320 -24.44 -19.97 -9.72
C ASN A 320 -24.15 -18.67 -10.48
N GLU A 321 -24.70 -18.56 -11.69
CA GLU A 321 -24.84 -17.29 -12.41
C GLU A 321 -25.68 -16.35 -11.54
N ALA A 322 -25.04 -15.52 -10.73
CA ALA A 322 -25.66 -14.30 -10.21
C ALA A 322 -25.69 -13.31 -11.37
N THR A 323 -26.78 -13.34 -12.12
CA THR A 323 -27.17 -12.31 -13.07
C THR A 323 -27.27 -10.98 -12.33
N PHE A 324 -26.27 -10.12 -12.48
CA PHE A 324 -26.45 -8.70 -12.23
C PHE A 324 -27.05 -8.08 -13.50
N SER A 325 -28.36 -7.83 -13.43
CA SER A 325 -29.10 -6.91 -14.29
C SER A 325 -29.23 -5.56 -13.61
#